data_AF-A0A1Y0N423-F1
#
_entry.id   AF-A0A1Y0N423-F1
#
_cell.length_a   1.000
_cell.length_b   1.000
_cell.length_c   1.000
_cell.angle_alpha   90.00
_cell.angle_beta   90.00
_cell.angle_gamma   90.00
#
_symmetry.space_group_name_H-M   'P 1'
#
loop_
_entity.id
_entity.type
_entity.pdbx_description
1 polymer ?
#
loop_
_entity_poly.entity_id
_entity_poly.type
_entity_poly.pdbx_seq_one_letter_code
_entity_poly.pdbx_strand_id
1 'polypeptide(L)' 'MLKSNPKYVLRNHLGEQAIQAARQKDFSMVADLLKVLEAPYDEHMEFDAWAGFPPDWAAQISISCSS' A
#
# COMPACT_ATOMS: atom_id res chain seq x y z
N MET A 1 21.70 11.33 -4.67
CA MET A 1 20.95 11.40 -3.40
C MET A 1 20.49 9.99 -3.08
N LEU A 2 20.77 9.47 -1.89
CA LEU A 2 20.42 8.09 -1.54
C LEU A 2 18.89 7.97 -1.47
N LYS A 3 18.31 7.15 -2.35
CA LYS A 3 16.90 6.73 -2.30
C LYS A 3 16.76 5.79 -1.10
N SER A 4 16.61 6.35 0.10
CA SER A 4 16.59 5.60 1.37
C SER A 4 15.18 5.40 1.94
N ASN A 5 14.26 6.31 1.62
CA ASN A 5 12.88 6.29 2.11
C ASN A 5 11.91 6.14 0.93
N PRO A 6 11.41 4.93 0.63
CA PRO A 6 10.42 4.74 -0.41
C PRO A 6 9.09 5.38 -0.01
N LYS A 7 8.46 6.08 -0.96
CA LYS A 7 7.11 6.65 -0.83
C LYS A 7 6.05 5.54 -0.75
N TYR A 8 6.30 4.41 -1.40
CA TYR A 8 5.39 3.27 -1.45
C TYR A 8 6.02 2.00 -0.85
N VAL A 9 5.27 1.33 0.01
CA VAL A 9 5.68 0.07 0.65
C VAL A 9 4.52 -0.91 0.59
N LEU A 10 4.80 -2.18 0.30
CA LEU A 10 3.80 -3.24 0.33
C LEU A 10 3.35 -3.51 1.77
N ARG A 11 2.26 -2.87 2.19
CA ARG A 11 1.64 -3.12 3.49
C ARG A 11 0.79 -4.38 3.44
N ASN A 12 0.73 -5.14 4.54
CA ASN A 12 0.00 -6.42 4.60
C ASN A 12 -1.45 -6.32 4.13
N HIS A 13 -2.16 -5.23 4.45
CA HIS A 13 -3.55 -5.04 4.02
C HIS A 13 -3.71 -4.80 2.51
N LEU A 14 -2.72 -4.20 1.84
CA LEU A 14 -2.71 -4.03 0.38
C LEU A 14 -2.46 -5.39 -0.29
N GLY A 15 -1.54 -6.18 0.26
CA GLY A 15 -1.28 -7.54 -0.20
C GLY A 15 -2.52 -8.44 -0.08
N GLU A 16 -3.22 -8.40 1.06
CA GLU A 16 -4.45 -9.19 1.25
C GLU A 16 -5.56 -8.77 0.28
N GLN A 17 -5.78 -7.46 0.08
CA GLN A 17 -6.75 -6.97 -0.91
C GLN A 17 -6.42 -7.47 -2.32
N ALA A 18 -5.14 -7.44 -2.71
CA ALA A 18 -4.70 -7.94 -4.00
C ALA A 18 -4.92 -9.46 -4.15
N ILE A 19 -4.70 -10.24 -3.09
CA ILE A 19 -5.00 -11.68 -3.07
C ILE A 19 -6.51 -11.94 -3.21
N GLN A 20 -7.35 -11.17 -2.52
CA GLN A 20 -8.81 -11.33 -2.58
C GLN A 20 -9.38 -10.94 -3.95
N ALA A 21 -8.84 -9.90 -4.59
CA ALA A 21 -9.15 -9.55 -5.98
C ALA A 21 -8.71 -10.67 -6.94
N ALA A 22 -7.48 -11.17 -6.80
CA ALA A 22 -6.94 -12.22 -7.64
C ALA A 22 -7.74 -13.53 -7.55
N ARG A 23 -8.27 -13.87 -6.36
CA ARG A 23 -9.18 -15.00 -6.15
C ARG A 23 -10.49 -14.87 -6.95
N GLN A 24 -10.93 -13.64 -7.20
CA GLN A 24 -12.07 -13.31 -8.05
C GLN A 24 -11.70 -13.20 -9.53
N LYS A 25 -10.47 -13.61 -9.91
CA LYS A 25 -9.86 -13.46 -11.24
C LYS A 25 -9.62 -12.01 -11.66
N ASP A 26 -9.61 -11.08 -10.70
CA ASP A 26 -9.20 -9.71 -10.92
C ASP A 26 -7.75 -9.52 -10.50
N PHE A 27 -6.86 -9.38 -11.48
CA PHE A 27 -5.42 -9.20 -11.26
C PHE A 27 -4.98 -7.74 -11.39
N SER A 28 -5.91 -6.81 -11.58
CA SER A 28 -5.59 -5.38 -11.75
C SER A 28 -4.78 -4.84 -10.57
N MET A 29 -5.25 -5.11 -9.35
CA MET A 29 -4.57 -4.65 -8.13
C MET A 29 -3.16 -5.23 -7.96
N VAL A 30 -2.94 -6.48 -8.38
CA VAL A 30 -1.60 -7.09 -8.34
C VAL A 30 -0.66 -6.38 -9.31
N ALA A 31 -1.13 -6.08 -10.53
CA ALA A 31 -0.36 -5.36 -11.55
C ALA A 31 -0.06 -3.92 -11.09
N ASP A 32 -1.03 -3.24 -10.48
CA ASP A 32 -0.90 -1.89 -9.97
C ASP A 32 0.11 -1.83 -8.80
N LEU A 33 0.04 -2.78 -7.86
CA LEU A 33 1.03 -2.88 -6.79
C LEU A 33 2.44 -3.12 -7.35
N LEU A 34 2.58 -3.98 -8.37
CA LEU A 34 3.87 -4.22 -9.01
C LEU A 34 4.42 -2.93 -9.65
N LYS A 35 3.60 -2.21 -10.43
CA LYS A 35 3.97 -0.94 -11.09
C LYS A 35 4.53 0.08 -10.09
N VAL A 36 3.90 0.19 -8.93
CA VAL A 36 4.30 1.13 -7.88
C VAL A 36 5.56 0.67 -7.15
N LEU A 37 5.69 -0.63 -6.87
CA LEU A 37 6.83 -1.21 -6.15
C LEU A 37 8.11 -1.31 -7.01
N GLU A 38 8.00 -1.29 -8.34
CA GLU A 38 9.14 -1.18 -9.26
C GLU A 38 9.81 0.21 -9.18
N ALA A 39 9.02 1.25 -8.93
CA ALA A 39 9.50 2.63 -8.77
C ALA A 39 9.00 3.23 -7.44
N PRO A 40 9.41 2.69 -6.27
CA PRO A 40 8.78 2.99 -4.99
C PRO A 40 9.15 4.37 -4.42
N TYR A 41 10.09 5.06 -5.06
CA TYR A 41 10.53 6.41 -4.71
C TYR A 41 9.94 7.49 -5.61
N ASP A 42 9.34 7.08 -6.74
CA ASP A 42 8.83 7.99 -7.75
C ASP A 42 7.36 8.31 -7.44
N GLU A 43 6.84 9.44 -7.93
CA GLU A 43 5.46 9.81 -7.66
C GLU A 43 4.49 9.09 -8.60
N HIS A 44 3.46 8.45 -8.02
CA HIS A 44 2.36 7.87 -8.77
C HIS A 44 1.05 8.50 -8.31
N MET A 45 0.59 9.54 -9.01
CA MET A 45 -0.61 10.30 -8.64
C MET A 45 -1.88 9.45 -8.56
N GLU A 46 -1.97 8.41 -9.42
CA GLU A 46 -3.08 7.45 -9.43
C GLU A 46 -3.15 6.59 -8.15
N PHE A 47 -2.01 6.42 -7.47
CA PHE A 47 -1.87 5.56 -6.30
C PHE A 47 -1.53 6.34 -5.03
N ASP A 48 -1.74 7.67 -5.01
CA ASP A 48 -1.37 8.52 -3.88
C ASP A 48 -2.08 8.08 -2.58
N ALA A 49 -3.25 7.43 -2.69
CA ALA A 49 -3.96 6.78 -1.58
C ALA A 49 -3.18 5.62 -0.92
N TRP A 50 -2.24 4.99 -1.63
CA TRP A 50 -1.37 3.92 -1.11
C TRP A 50 -0.05 4.45 -0.53
N ALA A 51 0.37 5.65 -0.96
CA ALA A 51 1.49 6.39 -0.38
C ALA A 51 1.10 7.23 0.84
N GLY A 52 -0.18 7.58 0.95
CA GLY A 52 -0.69 8.38 2.05
C GLY A 52 -0.41 7.76 3.41
N PHE A 53 -0.25 8.62 4.42
CA PHE A 53 -0.44 8.17 5.79
C PHE A 53 -1.87 7.63 5.94
N PRO A 54 -2.09 6.60 6.78
CA PRO A 54 -3.44 6.20 7.12
C PRO A 54 -4.23 7.47 7.50
N PRO A 55 -5.44 7.67 6.94
CA PRO A 55 -6.23 8.88 7.18
C PRO A 55 -6.45 9.12 8.68
N ASP A 56 -6.71 10.37 9.10
CA ASP A 56 -6.75 10.77 10.53
C ASP A 56 -7.66 9.88 11.41
N TRP A 57 -8.70 9.25 10.85
CA TRP A 57 -9.55 8.30 11.57
C TRP A 57 -8.85 6.95 11.88
N ALA A 58 -7.85 6.54 11.10
CA ALA A 58 -7.04 5.35 11.32
C ALA A 58 -5.88 5.60 12.31
N ALA A 59 -5.51 6.85 12.58
CA ALA A 59 -4.65 7.20 13.72
C ALA A 59 -5.34 6.93 15.09
N GLN A 60 -6.66 6.79 15.10
CA GLN A 60 -7.44 6.45 16.30
C GLN A 60 -7.67 4.94 16.48
N ILE A 61 -7.31 4.09 15.51
CA ILE A 61 -7.34 2.63 15.67
C ILE A 61 -6.09 2.21 16.43
N SER A 62 -6.07 2.52 17.73
CA SER A 62 -5.17 1.86 18.68
C SER A 62 -5.59 0.40 18.77
N ILE A 63 -4.92 -0.48 18.03
CA ILE A 63 -4.83 -1.87 18.47
C ILE A 63 -3.96 -1.84 19.72
N SER A 64 -4.63 -1.65 20.86
CA SER A 64 -4.04 -1.89 22.16
C SER A 64 -3.71 -3.37 22.23
N CYS A 65 -2.43 -3.73 22.07
CA CYS A 65 -1.93 -4.94 22.70
C CYS A 65 -1.90 -4.67 24.20
N SER A 66 -3.05 -4.82 24.87
CA SER A 66 -3.12 -4.88 26.31
C SER A 66 -2.70 -6.28 26.76
N SER A 67 -1.48 -6.33 27.30
CA SER A 67 -0.82 -7.42 28.05
C SER A 67 -0.33 -8.65 27.29
#